data_AF-A0A8T0FQ74-F1
#
_entry.id   AF-A0A8T0FQ74-F1
#
_cell.length_a   1.000
_cell.length_b   1.000
_cell.length_c   1.000
_cell.angle_alpha   90.00
_cell.angle_beta   90.00
_cell.angle_gamma   90.00
#
_symmetry.space_group_name_H-M   'P 1'
#
loop_
_entity.id
_entity.type
_entity.pdbx_description
1 polymer ?
#
loop_
_entity_poly.entity_id
_entity_poly.type
_entity_poly.pdbx_seq_one_letter_code
_entity_poly.pdbx_strand_id
1 'polypeptide(L)'
;MMGLCIVNFTELTILGTALLFLNRLQEGTVISYRVLFPFLWFIALIAPLIQAARLTQTGSKLRQISFEMRVFGYQTSSMLELDSFVLFVSGATLRSKLFGVTVRSSTVILTLGLSVFVLLTLMVVDLLSVSGYERFF
;
A
#
# COMPACT_ATOMS: atom_id res chain seq x y z
N MET A 1 12.32 -4.27 -6.63
CA MET A 1 11.35 -5.20 -7.25
C MET A 1 9.96 -5.11 -6.62
N MET A 2 9.77 -5.14 -5.29
CA MET A 2 8.41 -5.12 -4.67
C MET A 2 7.65 -3.77 -4.71
N GLY A 3 8.34 -2.63 -4.67
CA GLY A 3 7.68 -1.33 -4.94
C GLY A 3 7.05 -1.27 -6.33
N LEU A 4 7.67 -1.97 -7.30
CA LEU A 4 7.12 -2.17 -8.63
C LEU A 4 5.85 -3.02 -8.61
N CYS A 5 5.76 -4.02 -7.72
CA CYS A 5 4.54 -4.82 -7.55
C CYS A 5 3.37 -4.00 -6.99
N ILE A 6 3.62 -3.14 -5.98
CA ILE A 6 2.58 -2.25 -5.43
C ILE A 6 2.09 -1.28 -6.51
N VAL A 7 3.02 -0.69 -7.25
CA VAL A 7 2.71 0.18 -8.40
C VAL A 7 1.88 -0.58 -9.44
N ASN A 8 2.31 -1.77 -9.83
CA ASN A 8 1.63 -2.59 -10.84
C ASN A 8 0.22 -3.00 -10.37
N PHE A 9 0.04 -3.45 -9.12
CA PHE A 9 -1.29 -3.76 -8.58
C PHE A 9 -2.18 -2.51 -8.52
N THR A 10 -1.61 -1.35 -8.15
CA THR A 10 -2.35 -0.07 -8.14
C THR A 10 -2.82 0.29 -9.54
N GLU A 11 -1.93 0.20 -10.54
CA GLU A 11 -2.22 0.46 -11.95
C GLU A 11 -3.29 -0.49 -12.49
N LEU A 12 -3.17 -1.81 -12.24
CA LEU A 12 -4.14 -2.81 -12.67
C LEU A 12 -5.51 -2.61 -12.02
N THR A 13 -5.56 -2.18 -10.74
CA THR A 13 -6.83 -1.81 -10.10
C THR A 13 -7.46 -0.58 -10.76
N ILE A 14 -6.67 0.45 -11.08
CA ILE A 14 -7.17 1.68 -11.74
C ILE A 14 -7.63 1.39 -13.18
N LEU A 15 -6.86 0.59 -13.93
CA LEU A 15 -7.24 0.17 -15.28
C LEU A 15 -8.52 -0.66 -15.25
N GLY A 16 -8.63 -1.60 -14.30
CA GLY A 16 -9.82 -2.42 -14.11
C GLY A 16 -11.07 -1.60 -13.78
N THR A 17 -10.96 -0.61 -12.89
CA THR A 17 -12.09 0.26 -12.55
C THR A 17 -12.44 1.19 -13.70
N ALA A 18 -11.47 1.77 -14.39
CA ALA A 18 -11.71 2.60 -15.57
C ALA A 18 -12.43 1.81 -16.68
N LEU A 19 -12.01 0.57 -16.97
CA LEU A 19 -12.66 -0.31 -17.94
C LEU A 19 -14.09 -0.72 -17.55
N LEU A 20 -14.40 -0.77 -16.25
CA LEU A 20 -15.75 -1.01 -15.76
C LEU A 20 -16.65 0.20 -16.03
N PHE A 21 -16.19 1.42 -15.75
CA PHE A 21 -16.97 2.65 -16.00
C PHE A 21 -17.14 2.97 -17.49
N LEU A 22 -16.15 2.62 -18.30
CA LEU A 22 -16.15 2.83 -19.75
C LEU A 22 -16.85 1.72 -20.53
N ASN A 23 -17.50 0.77 -19.84
CA ASN A 23 -18.16 -0.34 -20.48
C ASN A 23 -19.41 0.11 -21.26
N ARG A 24 -19.35 0.03 -22.59
CA ARG A 24 -20.48 0.29 -23.49
C ARG A 24 -21.29 -0.97 -23.84
N LEU A 25 -20.78 -2.17 -23.53
CA LEU A 25 -21.42 -3.44 -23.87
C LEU A 25 -22.12 -4.03 -22.65
N GLN A 26 -23.43 -4.22 -22.75
CA GLN A 26 -24.28 -4.63 -21.63
C GLN A 26 -24.56 -6.15 -21.62
N GLU A 27 -23.53 -6.93 -21.94
CA GLU A 27 -23.57 -8.38 -21.84
C GLU A 27 -23.21 -8.84 -20.42
N GLY A 28 -24.02 -9.72 -19.82
CA GLY A 28 -23.83 -10.17 -18.44
C GLY A 28 -22.47 -10.84 -18.19
N THR A 29 -21.96 -11.61 -19.16
CA THR A 29 -20.65 -12.27 -19.10
C THR A 29 -19.49 -11.27 -19.13
N VAL A 30 -19.64 -10.18 -19.88
CA VAL A 30 -18.61 -9.14 -20.00
C VAL A 30 -18.55 -8.31 -18.73
N ILE A 31 -19.70 -7.99 -18.14
CA ILE A 31 -19.80 -7.24 -16.88
C ILE A 31 -19.19 -8.04 -15.72
N SER A 32 -19.47 -9.34 -15.63
CA SER A 32 -18.97 -10.17 -14.53
C SER A 32 -17.44 -10.23 -14.48
N TYR A 33 -16.79 -10.42 -15.63
CA TYR A 33 -15.32 -10.35 -15.76
C TYR A 33 -14.78 -8.96 -15.37
N ARG A 34 -15.42 -7.88 -15.86
CA ARG A 34 -14.98 -6.50 -15.60
C ARG A 34 -15.13 -6.07 -14.14
N VAL A 35 -16.02 -6.70 -13.38
CA VAL A 35 -16.14 -6.48 -11.93
C VAL A 35 -15.11 -7.32 -11.16
N LEU A 36 -14.93 -8.59 -11.54
CA LEU A 36 -13.99 -9.49 -10.86
C LEU A 36 -12.54 -9.02 -10.98
N PHE A 37 -12.16 -8.48 -12.14
CA PHE A 37 -10.78 -8.04 -12.40
C PHE A 37 -10.28 -6.97 -11.40
N PRO A 38 -10.89 -5.77 -11.28
CA PRO A 38 -10.44 -4.76 -10.31
C PRO A 38 -10.58 -5.25 -8.86
N PHE A 39 -11.59 -6.07 -8.55
CA PHE A 39 -11.79 -6.61 -7.22
C PHE A 39 -10.65 -7.53 -6.77
N LEU A 40 -10.19 -8.44 -7.63
CA LEU A 40 -9.08 -9.33 -7.35
C LEU A 40 -7.77 -8.54 -7.12
N TRP A 41 -7.50 -7.56 -7.99
CA TRP A 41 -6.29 -6.72 -7.86
C TRP A 41 -6.34 -5.84 -6.62
N PHE A 42 -7.52 -5.35 -6.24
CA PHE A 42 -7.70 -4.59 -5.00
C PHE A 42 -7.41 -5.44 -3.75
N ILE A 43 -7.87 -6.70 -3.71
CA ILE A 43 -7.54 -7.63 -2.62
C ILE A 43 -6.03 -7.90 -2.59
N ALA A 44 -5.42 -8.13 -3.76
CA ALA A 44 -3.98 -8.36 -3.89
C ALA A 44 -3.15 -7.15 -3.42
N LEU A 45 -3.69 -5.93 -3.51
CA LEU A 45 -3.08 -4.71 -3.00
C LEU A 45 -3.25 -4.52 -1.49
N ILE A 46 -4.43 -4.83 -0.95
CA ILE A 46 -4.73 -4.63 0.48
C ILE A 46 -4.06 -5.67 1.38
N ALA A 47 -4.06 -6.94 0.98
CA ALA A 47 -3.48 -8.02 1.78
C ALA A 47 -2.04 -7.73 2.26
N PRO A 48 -1.09 -7.30 1.41
CA PRO A 48 0.27 -6.98 1.85
C PRO A 48 0.32 -5.72 2.72
N LEU A 49 -0.61 -4.79 2.52
CA LEU A 49 -0.73 -3.56 3.32
C LEU A 49 -1.11 -3.87 4.77
N ILE A 50 -2.10 -4.75 4.95
CA ILE A 50 -2.54 -5.22 6.27
C ILE A 50 -1.40 -5.96 6.98
N GLN A 51 -0.67 -6.83 6.27
CA GLN A 51 0.44 -7.59 6.86
C GLN A 51 1.54 -6.68 7.39
N ALA A 52 1.91 -5.62 6.66
CA ALA A 52 2.89 -4.67 7.17
C ALA A 52 2.36 -3.78 8.28
N ALA A 53 1.11 -3.35 8.25
CA ALA A 53 0.52 -2.60 9.35
C ALA A 53 0.60 -3.41 10.66
N ARG A 54 0.20 -4.70 10.60
CA ARG A 54 0.30 -5.63 11.73
C ARG A 54 1.73 -5.82 12.21
N LEU A 55 2.68 -6.05 11.30
CA LEU A 55 4.09 -6.20 11.65
C LEU A 55 4.66 -4.93 12.31
N THR A 56 4.24 -3.75 11.85
CA THR A 56 4.68 -2.46 12.44
C THR A 56 4.17 -2.35 13.86
N GLN A 57 2.89 -2.65 14.06
CA GLN A 57 2.24 -2.59 15.36
C GLN A 57 2.84 -3.60 16.35
N THR A 58 3.15 -4.82 15.90
CA THR A 58 3.83 -5.81 16.73
C THR A 58 5.25 -5.37 17.07
N GLY A 59 5.99 -4.79 16.10
CA GLY A 59 7.32 -4.24 16.33
C GLY A 59 7.33 -3.09 17.34
N SER A 60 6.35 -2.18 17.28
CA SER A 60 6.22 -1.09 18.24
C SER A 60 5.84 -1.60 19.64
N LYS A 61 4.94 -2.58 19.73
CA LYS A 61 4.59 -3.25 20.98
C LYS A 61 5.79 -3.96 21.60
N LEU A 62 6.57 -4.69 20.80
CA LEU A 62 7.77 -5.38 21.29
C LEU A 62 8.79 -4.39 21.84
N ARG A 63 8.97 -3.24 21.18
CA ARG A 63 9.85 -2.17 21.65
C ARG A 63 9.37 -1.58 22.99
N GLN A 64 8.06 -1.36 23.13
CA GLN A 64 7.47 -0.89 24.38
C GLN A 64 7.70 -1.90 25.51
N ILE A 65 7.38 -3.19 25.28
CA ILE A 65 7.60 -4.27 26.25
C ILE A 65 9.08 -4.35 26.64
N SER A 66 9.99 -4.16 25.68
CA SER A 66 11.44 -4.17 25.95
C SER A 66 11.84 -3.04 26.91
N PHE A 67 11.27 -1.85 26.76
CA PHE A 67 11.51 -0.74 27.70
C PHE A 67 10.89 -0.99 29.09
N GLU A 68 9.72 -1.62 29.16
CA GLU A 68 9.11 -2.02 30.43
C GLU A 68 9.95 -3.10 31.13
N MET A 69 10.47 -4.07 30.38
CA MET A 69 11.32 -5.15 30.89
C MET A 69 12.64 -4.62 31.49
N ARG A 70 13.15 -3.50 31.00
CA ARG A 70 14.32 -2.81 31.58
C ARG A 70 14.09 -2.50 33.07
N VAL A 71 12.90 -2.03 33.44
CA VAL A 71 12.58 -1.58 34.79
C VAL A 71 12.31 -2.77 35.73
N PHE A 72 11.69 -3.83 35.20
CA PHE A 72 11.22 -4.94 36.03
C PHE A 72 12.08 -6.20 35.99
N GLY A 73 12.77 -6.48 34.87
CA GLY A 73 13.50 -7.73 34.64
C GLY A 73 14.99 -7.69 34.98
N TYR A 74 15.60 -6.50 35.07
CA TYR A 74 17.05 -6.32 35.21
C TYR A 74 17.44 -5.53 36.47
N GLN A 75 16.75 -5.78 37.59
CA GLN A 75 16.98 -5.06 38.85
C GLN A 75 18.40 -5.26 39.42
N THR A 76 19.05 -6.37 39.08
CA THR A 76 20.40 -6.73 39.55
C THR A 76 21.50 -6.43 38.55
N SER A 77 21.17 -5.95 37.35
CA SER A 77 22.14 -5.66 36.29
C SER A 77 22.86 -4.34 36.52
N SER A 78 24.07 -4.24 35.98
CA SER A 78 24.85 -3.02 36.07
C SER A 78 24.23 -1.89 35.23
N MET A 79 24.44 -0.64 35.65
CA MET A 79 23.99 0.54 34.89
C MET A 79 24.51 0.55 33.45
N LEU A 80 25.71 0.02 33.21
CA LEU A 80 26.35 -0.03 31.90
C LEU A 80 25.68 -1.05 30.95
N GLU A 81 25.26 -2.20 31.48
CA GLU A 81 24.46 -3.19 30.72
C GLU A 81 23.08 -2.63 30.38
N LEU A 82 22.48 -1.91 31.33
CA LEU A 82 21.16 -1.31 31.15
C LEU A 82 21.16 -0.22 30.08
N ASP A 83 22.22 0.60 30.03
CA ASP A 83 22.39 1.64 29.00
C ASP A 83 22.66 1.02 27.63
N SER A 84 23.50 -0.02 27.57
CA SER A 84 23.76 -0.79 26.35
C SER A 84 22.48 -1.44 25.80
N PHE A 85 21.61 -1.96 26.68
CA PHE A 85 20.31 -2.51 26.31
C PHE A 85 19.36 -1.44 25.76
N VAL A 86 19.27 -0.27 26.41
CA VAL A 86 18.45 0.86 25.90
C VAL A 86 18.96 1.33 24.55
N LEU A 87 20.28 1.45 24.39
CA LEU A 87 20.90 1.83 23.14
C LEU A 87 20.55 0.81 22.04
N PHE A 88 20.66 -0.49 22.34
CA PHE A 88 20.25 -1.56 21.42
C PHE A 88 18.77 -1.47 21.07
N VAL A 89 17.85 -1.36 22.04
CA VAL A 89 16.40 -1.29 21.81
C VAL A 89 16.01 0.00 21.07
N SER A 90 16.71 1.10 21.32
CA SER A 90 16.47 2.37 20.64
C SER A 90 16.90 2.34 19.18
N GLY A 91 18.03 1.68 18.90
CA GLY A 91 18.58 1.44 17.56
C GLY A 91 17.90 0.30 16.82
N ALA A 92 17.32 -0.66 17.54
CA ALA A 92 16.54 -1.78 17.02
C ALA A 92 15.16 -1.30 16.56
N THR A 93 15.16 -0.52 15.48
CA THR A 93 13.94 -0.21 14.76
C THR A 93 13.48 -1.44 14.00
N LEU A 94 12.56 -2.22 14.61
CA LEU A 94 11.70 -3.13 13.85
C LEU A 94 10.75 -2.28 13.00
N ARG A 95 11.27 -1.74 11.91
CA ARG A 95 10.41 -1.21 10.85
C ARG A 95 9.78 -2.41 10.18
N SER A 96 8.44 -2.41 10.07
CA SER A 96 7.82 -3.36 9.17
C SER A 96 8.39 -3.12 7.78
N LYS A 97 8.94 -4.19 7.25
CA LYS A 97 9.27 -4.27 5.86
C LYS A 97 8.04 -4.87 5.20
N LEU A 98 7.30 -4.06 4.46
CA LEU A 98 6.25 -4.55 3.56
C LEU A 98 7.00 -5.35 2.49
N PHE A 99 7.08 -6.67 2.66
CA PHE A 99 7.86 -7.57 1.79
C PHE A 99 9.32 -7.10 1.53
N GLY A 100 10.02 -6.68 2.58
CA GLY A 100 11.42 -6.24 2.45
C GLY A 100 11.63 -4.73 2.30
N VAL A 101 10.58 -3.93 2.08
CA VAL A 101 10.69 -2.47 1.81
C VAL A 101 10.07 -1.64 2.93
N THR A 102 10.82 -0.64 3.40
CA THR A 102 10.29 0.40 4.28
C THR A 102 9.38 1.32 3.46
N VAL A 103 8.10 1.42 3.82
CA VAL A 103 7.18 2.38 3.19
C VAL A 103 7.73 3.79 3.45
N ARG A 104 8.36 4.39 2.44
CA ARG A 104 8.82 5.78 2.43
C ARG A 104 7.80 6.63 1.69
N SER A 105 7.70 7.90 2.05
CA SER A 105 6.83 8.88 1.37
C SER A 105 7.05 8.94 -0.14
N SER A 106 8.27 8.63 -0.62
CA SER A 106 8.61 8.52 -2.04
C SER A 106 7.78 7.47 -2.78
N THR A 107 7.47 6.33 -2.16
CA THR A 107 6.66 5.28 -2.79
C THR A 107 5.22 5.74 -2.96
N VAL A 108 4.68 6.47 -1.98
CA VAL A 108 3.32 7.05 -2.02
C VAL A 108 3.20 8.10 -3.13
N ILE A 109 4.19 8.99 -3.22
CA ILE A 109 4.24 10.03 -4.26
C ILE A 109 4.37 9.40 -5.64
N LEU A 110 5.20 8.36 -5.80
CA LEU A 110 5.36 7.66 -7.08
C LEU A 110 4.09 6.92 -7.48
N THR A 111 3.40 6.23 -6.56
CA THR A 111 2.10 5.60 -6.84
C THR A 111 1.05 6.62 -7.25
N LEU A 112 1.02 7.79 -6.60
CA LEU A 112 0.05 8.85 -6.88
C LEU A 112 0.35 9.56 -8.21
N GLY A 113 1.63 9.78 -8.52
CA GLY A 113 2.06 10.32 -9.82
C GLY A 113 1.71 9.39 -10.97
N LEU A 114 1.97 8.09 -10.82
CA LEU A 114 1.61 7.08 -11.84
C LEU A 114 0.10 6.92 -11.98
N SER A 115 -0.67 6.96 -10.89
CA SER A 115 -2.14 6.89 -10.99
C SER A 115 -2.70 8.08 -11.76
N VAL A 116 -2.22 9.29 -11.49
CA VAL A 116 -2.62 10.50 -12.21
C VAL A 116 -2.18 10.42 -13.67
N PHE A 117 -0.96 9.95 -13.94
CA PHE A 117 -0.46 9.75 -15.30
C PHE A 117 -1.37 8.79 -16.08
N VAL A 118 -1.68 7.60 -15.54
CA VAL A 118 -2.55 6.62 -16.20
C VAL A 118 -3.95 7.20 -16.48
N LEU A 119 -4.53 7.93 -15.53
CA LEU A 119 -5.81 8.61 -15.72
C LEU A 119 -5.75 9.68 -16.83
N LEU A 120 -4.67 10.47 -16.87
CA LEU A 120 -4.45 11.46 -17.92
C LEU A 120 -4.26 10.78 -19.28
N THR A 121 -3.51 9.67 -19.37
CA THR A 121 -3.34 8.91 -20.62
C THR A 121 -4.68 8.32 -21.08
N LEU A 122 -5.49 7.79 -20.17
CA LEU A 122 -6.85 7.31 -20.48
C LEU A 122 -7.77 8.44 -20.97
N MET A 123 -7.63 9.65 -20.42
CA MET A 123 -8.36 10.84 -20.85
C MET A 123 -7.90 11.33 -22.23
N VAL A 124 -6.58 11.36 -22.48
CA VAL A 124 -5.95 11.83 -23.73
C VAL A 124 -6.14 10.87 -24.89
N VAL A 125 -6.16 9.55 -24.65
CA VAL A 125 -6.37 8.51 -25.68
C VAL A 125 -7.83 8.46 -26.18
N ASP A 126 -8.69 9.34 -25.68
CA ASP A 126 -10.06 9.54 -26.17
C ASP A 126 -10.98 8.30 -26.02
N LEU A 127 -11.14 7.85 -24.78
CA LEU A 127 -12.37 7.16 -24.38
C LEU A 127 -13.32 8.05 -23.54
N LEU A 128 -12.92 9.31 -23.26
CA LEU A 128 -13.68 10.29 -22.48
C LEU A 128 -14.15 11.51 -23.30
N SER A 129 -13.78 11.68 -24.59
CA SER A 129 -14.17 12.87 -25.39
C SER A 129 -15.36 12.69 -26.34
N VAL A 130 -16.07 11.55 -26.35
CA VAL A 130 -17.35 11.43 -27.11
C VAL A 130 -18.50 10.96 -26.21
N SER A 131 -18.93 11.82 -25.30
CA SER A 131 -20.28 11.78 -24.69
C SER A 131 -20.72 13.08 -23.99
N GLY A 132 -19.91 14.15 -23.99
CA GLY A 132 -20.22 15.37 -23.23
C GLY A 132 -20.68 16.58 -24.06
N TYR A 133 -20.39 16.64 -25.35
CA TYR A 133 -20.55 17.87 -26.16
C TYR A 133 -21.68 17.85 -27.19
N GLU A 134 -22.40 16.74 -27.35
CA GLU A 134 -23.49 16.61 -28.35
C GLU A 134 -24.89 16.88 -27.79
N ARG A 135 -25.03 17.43 -26.57
CA ARG A 135 -26.34 17.73 -25.96
C ARG A 135 -26.70 19.21 -25.85
N PHE A 136 -25.93 20.11 -26.47
CA PHE A 136 -26.13 21.56 -26.28
C PHE A 136 -26.17 22.43 -27.54
N PHE A 137 -26.29 21.88 -28.74
CA PHE A 137 -26.73 22.63 -29.92
C PHE A 137 -27.63 21.78 -30.81
#